data_AF-A0A5E5BNZ4-F1
#
_entry.id   AF-A0A5E5BNZ4-F1
#
_cell.length_a   1.000
_cell.length_b   1.000
_cell.length_c   1.000
_cell.angle_alpha   90.00
_cell.angle_beta   90.00
_cell.angle_gamma   90.00
#
_symmetry.space_group_name_H-M   'P 1'
#
loop_
_entity.id
_entity.type
_entity.pdbx_description
1 polymer ?
#
loop_
_entity_poly.entity_id
_entity_poly.type
_entity_poly.pdbx_seq_one_letter_code
_entity_poly.pdbx_strand_id
1 'polypeptide(L)' 'MLTSNLPFTQWATAFADDQTLTAAMLDRLLHHAHIVQISGESYRLKDKRKAGQTTRAGAKAAA' A
#
# COMPACT_ATOMS: atom_id res chain seq x y z
N MET A 1 15.76 1.33 -3.07
CA MET A 1 14.73 0.83 -2.12
C MET A 1 13.46 1.62 -2.38
N LEU A 2 12.35 0.95 -2.69
CA LEU A 2 11.07 1.57 -3.02
C LEU A 2 9.99 1.00 -2.10
N THR A 3 9.05 1.83 -1.65
CA THR A 3 7.86 1.40 -0.91
C THR A 3 6.61 1.81 -1.67
N SER A 4 5.60 0.94 -1.66
CA SER A 4 4.30 1.23 -2.27
C SER A 4 3.21 0.60 -1.42
N ASN A 5 2.10 1.32 -1.28
CA ASN A 5 0.86 0.81 -0.68
C ASN A 5 -0.13 0.30 -1.75
N LEU A 6 0.25 0.34 -3.03
CA LEU A 6 -0.58 -0.13 -4.14
C LEU A 6 -0.02 -1.44 -4.70
N PRO A 7 -0.88 -2.43 -5.00
CA PRO A 7 -0.45 -3.62 -5.73
C PRO A 7 -0.01 -3.25 -7.15
N PHE A 8 0.91 -4.01 -7.74
CA PHE A 8 1.46 -3.72 -9.08
C PHE A 8 0.39 -3.61 -10.18
N THR A 9 -0.74 -4.31 -10.04
CA THR A 9 -1.88 -4.22 -10.95
C THR A 9 -2.51 -2.84 -11.02
N GLN A 10 -2.37 -2.03 -9.96
CA GLN A 10 -2.88 -0.67 -9.88
C GLN A 10 -1.83 0.38 -10.23
N TRP A 11 -0.63 -0.02 -10.69
CA TRP A 11 0.40 0.97 -10.99
C TRP A 11 0.14 1.72 -12.30
N ALA A 12 -0.59 1.12 -13.24
CA ALA A 12 -0.95 1.82 -14.48
C ALA A 12 -1.71 3.13 -14.19
N THR A 13 -2.64 3.11 -13.23
CA THR A 13 -3.38 4.32 -12.83
C THR A 13 -2.50 5.37 -12.15
N ALA A 14 -1.41 4.96 -11.51
CA ALA A 14 -0.41 5.88 -10.97
C ALA A 14 0.49 6.48 -12.06
N PHE A 15 0.67 5.78 -13.19
CA PHE A 15 1.49 6.20 -14.33
C PHE A 15 0.62 6.60 -15.53
N ALA A 16 -0.32 7.52 -15.31
CA ALA A 16 -1.16 8.15 -16.34
C ALA A 16 -1.98 7.15 -17.18
N ASP A 17 -2.41 6.05 -16.56
CA ASP A 17 -3.15 4.95 -17.19
C ASP A 17 -2.38 4.27 -18.35
N ASP A 18 -1.05 4.45 -18.42
CA ASP A 18 -0.21 3.83 -19.44
C ASP A 18 0.27 2.44 -18.97
N GLN A 19 -0.45 1.42 -19.43
CA GLN A 19 -0.14 0.03 -19.14
C GLN A 19 1.18 -0.44 -19.76
N THR A 20 1.57 0.10 -20.92
CA THR A 20 2.77 -0.35 -21.64
C THR A 20 4.03 0.17 -20.96
N LEU A 21 4.03 1.47 -20.62
CA LEU A 21 5.10 2.09 -19.86
C LEU A 21 5.27 1.41 -18.49
N THR A 22 4.15 1.21 -17.78
CA THR A 22 4.15 0.59 -16.46
C THR A 22 4.73 -0.83 -16.50
N ALA A 23 4.33 -1.64 -17.49
CA ALA A 23 4.86 -2.99 -17.65
C ALA A 23 6.37 -2.99 -17.90
N ALA A 24 6.87 -2.12 -18.79
CA ALA A 24 8.31 -2.00 -19.07
C ALA A 24 9.12 -1.50 -17.86
N MET A 25 8.54 -0.61 -17.05
CA MET A 25 9.15 -0.17 -15.80
C MET A 25 9.18 -1.29 -14.75
N LEU A 26 8.08 -2.02 -14.58
CA LEU A 26 7.99 -3.15 -13.66
C LEU A 26 8.98 -4.26 -14.05
N ASP A 27 9.12 -4.58 -15.33
CA ASP A 27 10.08 -5.56 -15.83
C ASP A 27 11.50 -5.23 -15.35
N ARG A 28 11.96 -3.99 -15.60
CA ARG A 28 13.30 -3.53 -15.16
C ARG A 28 13.45 -3.49 -13.65
N LEU A 29 12.42 -3.04 -12.94
CA LEU A 29 12.46 -2.88 -11.49
C LEU A 29 12.45 -4.23 -10.77
N LEU A 30 11.68 -5.20 -11.27
CA LEU A 30 11.51 -6.51 -10.63
C LEU A 30 12.61 -7.50 -11.00
N HIS A 31 13.35 -7.31 -12.10
CA HIS A 31 14.39 -8.24 -12.54
C HIS A 31 15.47 -8.54 -11.47
N HIS A 32 15.81 -7.55 -10.64
CA HIS A 32 16.79 -7.72 -9.55
C HIS A 32 16.26 -7.25 -8.20
N ALA A 33 14.94 -7.16 -8.02
CA ALA A 33 14.36 -6.76 -6.74
C ALA A 33 14.04 -7.96 -5.84
N HIS A 34 14.24 -7.74 -4.54
CA HIS A 34 13.66 -8.58 -3.50
C HIS A 34 12.36 -7.94 -3.01
N ILE A 35 11.24 -8.66 -3.21
CA ILE A 35 9.92 -8.18 -2.84
C ILE A 35 9.62 -8.59 -1.40
N VAL A 36 9.38 -7.62 -0.53
CA VAL A 36 8.91 -7.86 0.84
C VAL A 36 7.49 -7.37 0.97
N GLN A 37 6.55 -8.30 1.11
CA GLN A 37 5.15 -8.00 1.35
C GLN A 37 4.94 -7.72 2.83
N ILE A 38 4.41 -6.54 3.15
CA ILE A 38 4.18 -6.10 4.53
C ILE A 38 2.67 -6.12 4.80
N SER A 39 2.27 -6.86 5.81
CA SER A 39 0.89 -6.90 6.30
C SER A 39 0.85 -6.63 7.81
N GLY A 40 -0.25 -6.04 8.28
CA GLY A 40 -0.44 -5.74 9.70
C GLY A 40 -1.21 -4.44 9.92
N GLU A 41 -1.57 -4.19 11.17
CA GLU A 41 -2.21 -2.93 11.57
C GLU A 41 -1.26 -1.74 11.40
N SER A 42 -1.82 -0.57 11.07
CA SER A 42 -1.05 0.68 11.00
C SER A 42 -0.39 0.99 12.35
N TYR A 43 0.93 1.17 12.35
CA TYR A 43 1.66 1.55 13.56
C TYR A 43 1.16 2.88 14.16
N ARG A 44 0.76 3.83 13.29
CA ARG A 44 0.16 5.11 13.71
C ARG A 44 -1.12 4.90 14.52
N LEU A 45 -1.89 3.85 14.20
CA LEU A 45 -3.11 3.51 14.92
C LEU A 45 -2.80 2.85 16.27
N LYS A 46 -1.73 2.05 16.35
CA LYS A 46 -1.25 1.44 17.59
C LYS A 46 -0.89 2.50 18.63
N ASP A 47 -0.21 3.58 18.23
CA ASP A 47 0.16 4.67 19.13
C ASP A 47 -1.06 5.47 19.59
N LYS A 48 -2.01 5.75 18.67
CA LYS A 48 -3.27 6.39 19.04
C LYS A 48 -4.14 5.53 19.96
N ARG A 49 -4.11 4.21 19.80
CA ARG A 49 -4.78 3.25 20.71
C ARG A 49 -4.14 3.25 22.09
N LYS A 50 -2.80 3.26 22.16
CA LYS A 50 -2.03 3.40 23.41
C LYS A 50 -2.26 4.74 24.11
N ALA A 51 -2.42 5.82 23.34
CA ALA A 51 -2.74 7.15 23.85
C ALA A 51 -4.23 7.32 24.26
N GLY A 52 -5.04 6.25 24.21
CA GLY A 52 -6.45 6.27 24.60
C GLY A 52 -7.40 6.96 23.60
N GLN A 53 -6.91 7.32 22.40
CA GLN A 53 -7.64 8.16 21.45
C GLN A 53 -8.52 7.37 20.46
N THR A 54 -8.45 6.04 20.42
CA THR A 54 -9.23 5.22 19.48
C THR A 54 -10.14 4.22 20.19
N THR A 55 -11.16 4.75 20.84
CA THR A 55 -12.37 4.02 21.24
C THR A 55 -13.55 4.73 20.58
N ARG A 56 -13.87 4.44 19.29
CA ARG A 56 -15.22 4.62 18.67
C ARG A 56 -15.34 4.50 17.14
N ALA A 57 -14.29 4.24 16.36
CA ALA A 57 -14.41 4.29 14.88
C ALA A 57 -14.74 2.95 14.19
N GLY A 58 -14.93 1.84 14.92
CA GLY A 58 -15.22 0.52 14.33
C GLY A 58 -16.70 0.18 14.11
N ALA A 59 -17.64 1.03 14.57
CA ALA A 59 -19.05 0.66 14.67
C ALA A 59 -19.97 1.25 13.58
N LYS A 60 -19.45 1.98 12.58
CA LYS A 60 -20.30 2.73 11.63
C LYS A 60 -20.08 2.42 10.15
N ALA A 61 -19.47 1.28 9.80
CA ALA A 61 -19.23 0.87 8.42
C ALA A 61 -19.87 -0.49 8.06
N ALA A 62 -20.95 -0.87 8.76
CA ALA A 62 -21.71 -2.10 8.50
C ALA A 62 -23.23 -1.88 8.65
N ALA A 63 -23.75 -0.83 8.01
CA ALA A 63 -25.18 -0.57 7.82
C ALA A 63 -25.43 -0.20 6.36
#